data_AF-A0A8S3QEA3-F1
#
_entry.id   AF-A0A8S3QEA3-F1
#
_cell.length_a   1.000
_cell.length_b   1.000
_cell.length_c   1.000
_cell.angle_alpha   90.00
_cell.angle_beta   90.00
_cell.angle_gamma   90.00
#
_symmetry.space_group_name_H-M   'P 1'
#
loop_
_entity.id
_entity.type
_entity.pdbx_description
1 polymer ?
#
loop_
_entity_poly.entity_id
_entity_poly.type
_entity_poly.pdbx_seq_one_letter_code
_entity_poly.pdbx_strand_id
1 'polypeptide(L)'
;MKGHCSLIGSKTGKILGYKWRSKSCRICQKAEHEGKIVRKHTCRKNFTGSAKAMEPDMVEEMVTDSIEKGAKITAIIGDEDTTTIARLRAKVDPRIKKLSDSNHIKNLSVPKNPENLANLGSTQSNESFNKSVAAKAPKNRFYGGSGSLGYRIAAAVAQKNKGHQYTVDVNVSTGLSPGIYTQKLATLRDLQARKRRAVATTKAAKLRRITLKSNRNQKTSASLCDLKEEDINEIPPPSSKPENNAMCLEDATEYTQIYFDIEATGLSRTSHITQLSAIRGEEMFSTYVLQSCEITSKAAEITGLTFQNNSLFFHNEIVPALNIKAGLFKFIQFLEKSEKNVLFGHNSFNYDCPVLYNALDNCNLLSRFESNILGFVDTLKLFKNVYPGLHSYSQSKLCLTLLDFTYGAHNAEEDVTALQKLVKEKIHNTCQMKTAFYSKNCILYQYSCLKKLHQNLPSLKLLINTKVITLRTATAIAKSGLNFYHLKLAFTRNGISGIKYIFTEKCGSSVRVTKSSKIITSVSDFFEKM
;
A
#
# COMPACT_ATOMS: atom_id res chain seq x y z
N MET A 1 8.92 8.01 -27.41
CA MET A 1 7.73 8.57 -26.72
C MET A 1 6.46 8.16 -27.48
N LYS A 2 5.35 7.91 -26.77
CA LYS A 2 4.04 7.56 -27.33
C LYS A 2 2.91 8.33 -26.63
N GLY A 3 1.81 8.57 -27.32
CA GLY A 3 0.58 9.18 -26.79
C GLY A 3 -0.67 8.56 -27.43
N HIS A 4 -1.81 8.65 -26.76
CA HIS A 4 -3.11 8.24 -27.29
C HIS A 4 -4.19 9.23 -26.84
N CYS A 5 -5.23 9.39 -27.65
CA CYS A 5 -6.38 10.23 -27.36
C CYS A 5 -7.67 9.55 -27.84
N SER A 6 -8.80 9.90 -27.23
CA SER A 6 -10.11 9.33 -27.53
C SER A 6 -11.21 10.39 -27.48
N LEU A 7 -12.10 10.36 -28.46
CA LEU A 7 -13.35 11.12 -28.50
C LEU A 7 -14.49 10.24 -27.96
N ILE A 8 -15.23 10.73 -26.97
CA ILE A 8 -16.31 9.99 -26.31
C ILE A 8 -17.61 10.77 -26.46
N GLY A 9 -18.68 10.09 -26.88
CA GLY A 9 -20.01 10.70 -26.96
C GLY A 9 -20.54 11.03 -25.57
N SER A 10 -20.90 12.30 -25.32
CA SER A 10 -21.34 12.77 -24.00
C SER A 10 -22.60 12.05 -23.50
N LYS A 11 -23.56 11.79 -24.39
CA LYS A 11 -24.82 11.10 -24.07
C LYS A 11 -24.67 9.57 -24.02
N THR A 12 -23.91 8.99 -24.95
CA THR A 12 -23.83 7.53 -25.10
C THR A 12 -22.73 6.89 -24.25
N GLY A 13 -21.70 7.66 -23.87
CA GLY A 13 -20.50 7.15 -23.22
C GLY A 13 -19.65 6.21 -24.08
N LYS A 14 -19.98 6.08 -25.38
CA LYS A 14 -19.25 5.25 -26.34
C LYS A 14 -18.08 6.03 -26.95
N ILE A 15 -17.00 5.32 -27.25
CA ILE A 15 -15.88 5.86 -28.00
C ILE A 15 -16.32 6.08 -29.45
N LEU A 16 -16.25 7.31 -29.93
CA LEU A 16 -16.57 7.72 -31.29
C LEU A 16 -15.34 7.74 -32.20
N GLY A 17 -14.18 8.08 -31.61
CA GLY A 17 -12.90 8.13 -32.31
C GLY A 17 -11.74 7.88 -31.34
N TYR A 18 -10.65 7.33 -31.86
CA TYR A 18 -9.40 7.22 -31.10
C TYR A 18 -8.21 7.32 -32.05
N LYS A 19 -7.13 7.94 -31.58
CA LYS A 19 -5.85 8.04 -32.31
C LYS A 19 -4.69 7.81 -31.36
N TRP A 20 -3.54 7.48 -31.93
CA TRP A 20 -2.29 7.34 -31.19
C TRP A 20 -1.11 7.85 -32.00
N ARG A 21 -0.13 8.37 -31.30
CA ARG A 21 1.12 8.90 -31.83
C ARG A 21 2.31 8.17 -31.24
N SER A 22 3.33 7.93 -32.05
CA SER A 22 4.61 7.40 -31.62
C SER A 22 5.74 8.06 -32.37
N LYS A 23 6.79 8.43 -31.63
CA LYS A 23 8.03 8.98 -32.18
C LYS A 23 9.05 7.92 -32.60
N SER A 24 8.71 6.64 -32.47
CA SER A 24 9.67 5.54 -32.61
C SER A 24 9.04 4.35 -33.32
N CYS A 25 9.82 3.73 -34.18
CA CYS A 25 9.52 2.45 -34.82
C CYS A 25 10.67 1.49 -34.56
N ARG A 26 10.40 0.28 -34.06
CA ARG A 26 11.43 -0.71 -33.72
C ARG A 26 12.24 -1.15 -34.95
N ILE A 27 11.59 -1.24 -36.12
CA ILE A 27 12.26 -1.62 -37.36
C ILE A 27 13.20 -0.50 -37.82
N CYS A 28 12.76 0.76 -37.79
CA CYS A 28 13.62 1.92 -38.10
C CYS A 28 14.80 2.04 -37.12
N GLN A 29 14.54 1.95 -35.82
CA GLN A 29 15.58 2.08 -34.80
C GLN A 29 16.63 0.97 -34.89
N LYS A 30 16.20 -0.26 -35.23
CA LYS A 30 17.13 -1.38 -35.43
C LYS A 30 18.02 -1.14 -36.65
N ALA A 31 17.45 -0.71 -37.77
CA ALA A 31 18.21 -0.40 -38.99
C ALA A 31 19.20 0.76 -38.79
N GLU A 32 18.76 1.81 -38.09
CA GLU A 32 19.61 2.95 -37.69
C GLU A 32 20.78 2.50 -36.79
N HIS A 33 20.51 1.65 -35.80
CA HIS A 33 21.54 1.11 -34.91
C HIS A 33 22.54 0.19 -35.62
N GLU A 34 22.10 -0.58 -36.61
CA GLU A 34 22.94 -1.49 -37.38
C GLU A 34 23.60 -0.83 -38.61
N GLY A 35 23.36 0.46 -38.88
CA GLY A 35 23.86 1.15 -40.08
C GLY A 35 23.32 0.57 -41.40
N LYS A 36 22.15 -0.09 -41.36
CA LYS A 36 21.55 -0.77 -42.53
C LYS A 36 20.39 0.04 -43.11
N ILE A 37 20.15 -0.16 -44.40
CA ILE A 37 18.96 0.39 -45.07
C ILE A 37 17.69 -0.19 -44.41
N VAL A 38 16.74 0.69 -44.11
CA VAL A 38 15.47 0.30 -43.47
C VAL A 38 14.66 -0.56 -44.44
N ARG A 39 14.43 -1.83 -44.09
CA ARG A 39 13.55 -2.71 -44.87
C ARG A 39 12.13 -2.13 -44.99
N LYS A 40 11.44 -2.40 -46.11
CA LYS A 40 10.03 -2.03 -46.33
C LYS A 40 9.16 -2.60 -45.21
N HIS A 41 8.40 -1.73 -44.54
CA HIS A 41 7.49 -2.11 -43.46
C HIS A 41 6.44 -1.02 -43.19
N THR A 42 5.36 -1.36 -42.48
CA THR A 42 4.41 -0.37 -41.96
C THR A 42 5.04 0.40 -40.80
N CYS A 43 5.63 1.56 -41.10
CA CYS A 43 6.29 2.39 -40.11
C CYS A 43 5.33 2.82 -39.00
N ARG A 44 5.80 2.74 -37.75
CA ARG A 44 5.03 3.12 -36.56
C ARG A 44 5.44 4.47 -35.98
N LYS A 45 6.47 5.11 -36.55
CA LYS A 45 6.85 6.49 -36.27
C LYS A 45 5.92 7.38 -37.11
N ASN A 46 4.89 7.93 -36.49
CA ASN A 46 3.85 8.73 -37.13
C ASN A 46 3.72 10.14 -36.51
N PHE A 47 4.73 10.58 -35.76
CA PHE A 47 4.74 11.89 -35.13
C PHE A 47 6.17 12.41 -34.93
N THR A 48 6.40 13.67 -35.28
CA THR A 48 7.71 14.34 -35.20
C THR A 48 7.72 15.54 -34.25
N GLY A 49 6.57 16.16 -33.96
CA GLY A 49 6.44 17.36 -33.12
C GLY A 49 6.72 17.15 -31.63
N SER A 50 6.46 18.16 -30.79
CA SER A 50 6.70 18.08 -29.34
C SER A 50 5.74 17.11 -28.61
N ALA A 51 6.14 16.64 -27.43
CA ALA A 51 5.29 15.84 -26.55
C ALA A 51 3.89 16.44 -26.35
N LYS A 52 3.86 17.74 -26.06
CA LYS A 52 2.64 18.53 -25.80
C LYS A 52 1.76 18.69 -27.04
N ALA A 53 2.35 18.63 -28.24
CA ALA A 53 1.61 18.77 -29.49
C ALA A 53 0.88 17.49 -29.93
N MET A 54 1.16 16.33 -29.32
CA MET A 54 0.52 15.07 -29.70
C MET A 54 -0.99 15.08 -29.49
N GLU A 55 -1.46 15.66 -28.38
CA GLU A 55 -2.87 15.66 -28.05
C GLU A 55 -3.70 16.56 -28.97
N PRO A 56 -3.35 17.86 -29.16
CA PRO A 56 -4.04 18.72 -30.12
C PRO A 56 -4.08 18.13 -31.54
N ASP A 57 -2.99 17.49 -31.96
CA ASP A 57 -2.85 16.85 -33.27
C ASP A 57 -3.80 15.65 -33.45
N MET A 58 -3.91 14.80 -32.43
CA MET A 58 -4.86 13.68 -32.45
C MET A 58 -6.31 14.14 -32.37
N VAL A 59 -6.59 15.20 -31.59
CA VAL A 59 -7.95 15.74 -31.47
C VAL A 59 -8.40 16.36 -32.78
N GLU A 60 -7.55 17.14 -33.45
CA GLU A 60 -7.82 17.67 -34.80
C GLU A 60 -8.22 16.54 -35.75
N GLU A 61 -7.37 15.52 -35.90
CA GLU A 61 -7.64 14.39 -36.80
C GLU A 61 -8.95 13.68 -36.46
N MET A 62 -9.23 13.42 -35.17
CA MET A 62 -10.49 12.76 -34.78
C MET A 62 -11.73 13.58 -35.06
N VAL A 63 -11.67 14.90 -34.89
CA VAL A 63 -12.82 15.79 -35.12
C VAL A 63 -13.06 15.93 -36.61
N THR A 64 -12.02 16.12 -37.41
CA THR A 64 -12.10 16.14 -38.88
C THR A 64 -12.70 14.82 -39.41
N ASP A 65 -12.13 13.67 -39.03
CA ASP A 65 -12.65 12.34 -39.41
C ASP A 65 -14.13 12.15 -39.06
N SER A 66 -14.58 12.76 -37.96
CA SER A 66 -15.97 12.64 -37.50
C SER A 66 -16.91 13.51 -38.32
N ILE A 67 -16.50 14.74 -38.65
CA ILE A 67 -17.28 15.67 -39.48
C ILE A 67 -17.39 15.14 -40.91
N GLU A 68 -16.30 14.60 -41.48
CA GLU A 68 -16.29 13.96 -42.80
C GLU A 68 -17.25 12.77 -42.87
N LYS A 69 -17.45 12.07 -41.75
CA LYS A 69 -18.44 10.97 -41.62
C LYS A 69 -19.87 11.46 -41.33
N GLY A 70 -20.12 12.76 -41.41
CA GLY A 70 -21.43 13.38 -41.23
C GLY A 70 -21.81 13.72 -39.78
N ALA A 71 -20.89 13.64 -38.82
CA ALA A 71 -21.19 14.01 -37.44
C ALA A 71 -21.17 15.53 -37.24
N LYS A 72 -22.23 16.08 -36.64
CA LYS A 72 -22.28 17.50 -36.23
C LYS A 72 -21.69 17.67 -34.83
N ILE A 73 -20.48 18.24 -34.73
CA ILE A 73 -19.82 18.52 -33.46
C ILE A 73 -19.99 20.01 -33.11
N THR A 74 -20.82 20.31 -32.11
CA THR A 74 -21.08 21.69 -31.67
C THR A 74 -20.19 22.11 -30.51
N ALA A 75 -19.75 21.16 -29.69
CA ALA A 75 -18.93 21.43 -28.52
C ALA A 75 -17.99 20.27 -28.19
N ILE A 76 -16.83 20.59 -27.60
CA ILE A 76 -15.87 19.63 -27.06
C ILE A 76 -15.63 19.91 -25.58
N ILE A 77 -15.62 18.84 -24.79
CA ILE A 77 -15.31 18.89 -23.37
C ILE A 77 -13.84 18.48 -23.18
N GLY A 78 -13.07 19.30 -22.47
CA GLY A 78 -11.66 19.03 -22.20
C GLY A 78 -11.10 19.88 -21.06
N ASP A 79 -9.83 19.65 -20.75
CA ASP A 79 -9.09 20.42 -19.73
C ASP A 79 -8.87 21.87 -20.20
N GLU A 80 -8.35 22.73 -19.32
CA GLU A 80 -8.17 24.16 -19.63
C GLU A 80 -7.06 24.48 -20.66
N ASP A 81 -6.47 23.46 -21.30
CA ASP A 81 -5.51 23.64 -22.38
C ASP A 81 -6.14 24.41 -23.56
N THR A 82 -5.59 25.58 -23.84
CA THR A 82 -6.06 26.50 -24.88
C THR A 82 -5.60 26.08 -26.28
N THR A 83 -4.54 25.27 -26.37
CA THR A 83 -3.90 24.87 -27.64
C THR A 83 -4.81 23.99 -28.50
N THR A 84 -5.55 23.05 -27.89
CA THR A 84 -6.45 22.14 -28.61
C THR A 84 -7.63 22.89 -29.24
N ILE A 85 -8.29 23.77 -28.48
CA ILE A 85 -9.45 24.51 -29.02
C ILE A 85 -9.04 25.55 -30.06
N ALA A 86 -7.92 26.25 -29.86
CA ALA A 86 -7.40 27.20 -30.84
C ALA A 86 -7.12 26.52 -32.17
N ARG A 87 -6.49 25.33 -32.12
CA ARG A 87 -6.18 24.53 -33.31
C ARG A 87 -7.44 24.06 -34.04
N LEU A 88 -8.47 23.63 -33.32
CA LEU A 88 -9.75 23.21 -33.92
C LEU A 88 -10.51 24.37 -34.58
N ARG A 89 -10.54 25.54 -33.95
CA ARG A 89 -11.21 26.71 -34.53
C ARG A 89 -10.50 27.22 -35.78
N ALA A 90 -9.17 27.16 -35.78
CA ALA A 90 -8.37 27.59 -36.92
C ALA A 90 -8.45 26.63 -38.11
N LYS A 91 -8.53 25.31 -37.86
CA LYS A 91 -8.37 24.29 -38.91
C LYS A 91 -9.62 23.46 -39.24
N VAL A 92 -10.63 23.46 -38.38
CA VAL A 92 -11.78 22.55 -38.50
C VAL A 92 -13.10 23.32 -38.60
N ASP A 93 -13.57 23.93 -37.51
CA ASP A 93 -14.76 24.80 -37.54
C ASP A 93 -14.66 25.86 -36.43
N PRO A 94 -14.68 27.17 -36.78
CA PRO A 94 -14.57 28.25 -35.81
C PRO A 94 -15.73 28.30 -34.80
N ARG A 95 -16.87 27.66 -35.10
CA ARG A 95 -18.08 27.66 -34.25
C ARG A 95 -18.03 26.60 -33.13
N ILE A 96 -17.02 25.73 -33.11
CA ILE A 96 -16.89 24.72 -32.06
C ILE A 96 -16.70 25.42 -30.70
N LYS A 97 -17.62 25.12 -29.78
CA LYS A 97 -17.56 25.60 -28.39
C LYS A 97 -16.65 24.70 -27.56
N LYS A 98 -15.91 25.27 -26.61
CA LYS A 98 -15.23 24.52 -25.56
C LYS A 98 -16.10 24.55 -24.32
N LEU A 99 -16.32 23.39 -23.73
CA LEU A 99 -16.91 23.24 -22.40
C LEU A 99 -15.81 22.77 -21.47
N SER A 100 -15.61 23.50 -20.39
CA SER A 100 -14.56 23.20 -19.43
C SER A 100 -14.92 22.01 -18.54
N ASP A 101 -13.91 21.24 -18.13
CA ASP A 101 -14.11 20.16 -17.16
C ASP A 101 -14.40 20.70 -15.75
N SER A 102 -15.50 20.21 -15.18
CA SER A 102 -15.97 20.57 -13.84
C SER A 102 -15.02 20.18 -12.71
N ASN A 103 -14.14 19.18 -12.87
CA ASN A 103 -13.14 18.88 -11.84
C ASN A 103 -11.93 19.81 -11.93
N HIS A 104 -11.55 20.22 -13.14
CA HIS A 104 -10.46 21.17 -13.35
C HIS A 104 -10.79 22.57 -12.81
N ILE A 105 -12.01 23.07 -13.04
CA ILE A 105 -12.44 24.38 -12.53
C ILE A 105 -12.54 24.44 -11.00
N LYS A 106 -12.91 23.33 -10.34
CA LYS A 106 -12.97 23.29 -8.86
C LYS A 106 -11.61 23.47 -8.18
N ASN A 107 -10.51 23.22 -8.89
CA ASN A 107 -9.14 23.34 -8.39
C ASN A 107 -8.48 24.68 -8.76
N LEU A 108 -9.14 25.55 -9.53
CA LEU A 108 -8.63 26.86 -9.91
C LEU A 108 -9.15 27.93 -8.92
N SER A 109 -8.24 28.72 -8.36
CA SER A 109 -8.52 29.85 -7.47
C SER A 109 -8.91 31.10 -8.26
N VAL A 110 -10.00 31.03 -9.04
CA VAL A 110 -10.53 32.13 -9.85
C VAL A 110 -11.95 32.47 -9.37
N PRO A 111 -12.35 33.75 -9.29
CA PRO A 111 -13.72 34.14 -8.94
C PRO A 111 -14.73 33.48 -9.88
N LYS A 112 -15.71 32.81 -9.29
CA LYS A 112 -16.64 31.92 -9.97
C LYS A 112 -17.90 32.69 -10.37
N ASN A 113 -18.05 33.01 -11.65
CA ASN A 113 -19.32 33.50 -12.19
C ASN A 113 -20.35 32.34 -12.24
N PRO A 114 -21.55 32.47 -11.63
CA PRO A 114 -22.59 31.44 -11.63
C PRO A 114 -22.97 30.92 -13.02
N GLU A 115 -23.00 31.79 -14.03
CA GLU A 115 -23.36 31.40 -15.41
C GLU A 115 -22.30 30.49 -16.05
N ASN A 116 -21.03 30.69 -15.71
CA ASN A 116 -19.92 29.84 -16.17
C ASN A 116 -19.92 28.46 -15.48
N LEU A 117 -20.54 28.33 -14.30
CA LEU A 117 -20.65 27.06 -13.58
C LEU A 117 -21.82 26.18 -14.06
N ALA A 118 -22.87 26.78 -14.64
CA ALA A 118 -24.05 26.06 -15.11
C ALA A 118 -23.78 25.18 -16.33
N ASN A 119 -22.77 25.53 -17.16
CA ASN A 119 -22.51 24.90 -18.45
C ASN A 119 -21.23 24.04 -18.49
N LEU A 120 -20.86 23.39 -17.38
CA LEU A 120 -19.64 22.59 -17.30
C LEU A 120 -19.80 21.16 -17.81
N GLY A 121 -18.76 20.66 -18.47
CA GLY A 121 -18.65 19.27 -18.90
C GLY A 121 -17.98 18.37 -17.85
N SER A 122 -17.85 17.08 -18.19
CA SER A 122 -17.07 16.14 -17.39
C SER A 122 -16.18 15.24 -18.26
N THR A 123 -14.87 15.24 -17.99
CA THR A 123 -13.87 14.35 -18.63
C THR A 123 -13.71 13.02 -17.89
N GLN A 124 -14.52 12.74 -16.87
CA GLN A 124 -14.43 11.51 -16.06
C GLN A 124 -14.56 10.22 -16.89
N SER A 125 -15.34 10.24 -17.97
CA SER A 125 -15.42 9.12 -18.91
C SER A 125 -14.09 8.86 -19.62
N ASN A 126 -13.34 9.91 -19.99
CA ASN A 126 -12.02 9.82 -20.60
C ASN A 126 -11.00 9.29 -19.60
N GLU A 127 -11.02 9.75 -18.34
CA GLU A 127 -10.16 9.20 -17.29
C GLU A 127 -10.42 7.70 -17.04
N SER A 128 -11.69 7.30 -16.97
CA SER A 128 -12.10 5.90 -16.84
C SER A 128 -11.62 5.05 -18.01
N PHE A 129 -11.73 5.58 -19.23
CA PHE A 129 -11.24 4.91 -20.43
C PHE A 129 -9.71 4.80 -20.45
N ASN A 130 -9.00 5.86 -20.05
CA ASN A 130 -7.53 5.86 -19.93
C ASN A 130 -7.03 4.79 -18.96
N LYS A 131 -7.75 4.51 -17.87
CA LYS A 131 -7.45 3.38 -16.97
C LYS A 131 -7.61 2.03 -17.66
N SER A 132 -8.63 1.88 -18.51
CA SER A 132 -8.84 0.66 -19.31
C SER A 132 -7.73 0.45 -20.33
N VAL A 133 -7.28 1.52 -20.99
CA VAL A 133 -6.10 1.49 -21.89
C VAL A 133 -4.85 1.12 -21.10
N ALA A 134 -4.63 1.71 -19.92
CA ALA A 134 -3.45 1.42 -19.09
C ALA A 134 -3.40 -0.04 -18.60
N ALA A 135 -4.55 -0.68 -18.37
CA ALA A 135 -4.61 -2.10 -18.03
C ALA A 135 -4.14 -2.99 -19.18
N LYS A 136 -4.44 -2.62 -20.44
CA LYS A 136 -4.01 -3.38 -21.64
C LYS A 136 -2.64 -2.97 -22.16
N ALA A 137 -2.24 -1.72 -21.97
CA ALA A 137 -0.95 -1.16 -22.38
C ALA A 137 -0.29 -0.41 -21.20
N PRO A 138 0.24 -1.14 -20.20
CA PRO A 138 0.89 -0.55 -19.03
C PRO A 138 1.96 0.48 -19.38
N LYS A 139 2.01 1.58 -18.62
CA LYS A 139 2.97 2.68 -18.83
C LYS A 139 4.43 2.25 -18.59
N ASN A 140 4.67 1.27 -17.73
CA ASN A 140 5.99 0.69 -17.46
C ASN A 140 6.51 -0.23 -18.58
N ARG A 141 5.74 -0.46 -19.65
CA ARG A 141 6.17 -1.23 -20.83
C ARG A 141 6.05 -0.42 -22.11
N PHE A 142 7.08 -0.51 -22.95
CA PHE A 142 7.14 0.23 -24.20
C PHE A 142 6.56 -0.57 -25.39
N TYR A 143 5.30 -0.28 -25.74
CA TYR A 143 4.60 -0.86 -26.90
C TYR A 143 4.59 0.04 -28.15
N GLY A 144 5.09 1.28 -28.06
CA GLY A 144 4.95 2.27 -29.14
C GLY A 144 5.82 2.01 -30.38
N GLY A 145 6.79 1.09 -30.29
CA GLY A 145 7.68 0.74 -31.39
C GLY A 145 7.11 -0.27 -32.39
N SER A 146 5.91 -0.81 -32.16
CA SER A 146 5.28 -1.81 -33.04
C SER A 146 3.75 -1.59 -33.12
N GLY A 147 3.07 -2.37 -33.96
CA GLY A 147 1.60 -2.37 -34.05
C GLY A 147 0.89 -2.76 -32.74
N SER A 148 1.62 -3.33 -31.77
CA SER A 148 1.09 -3.77 -30.48
C SER A 148 0.36 -2.65 -29.72
N LEU A 149 0.83 -1.40 -29.79
CA LEU A 149 0.15 -0.28 -29.15
C LEU A 149 -1.25 -0.07 -29.72
N GLY A 150 -1.37 -0.06 -31.05
CA GLY A 150 -2.65 0.10 -31.75
C GLY A 150 -3.65 -1.00 -31.39
N TYR A 151 -3.23 -2.27 -31.42
CA TYR A 151 -4.11 -3.39 -31.06
C TYR A 151 -4.58 -3.33 -29.60
N ARG A 152 -3.72 -2.91 -28.67
CA ARG A 152 -4.09 -2.78 -27.25
C ARG A 152 -5.08 -1.64 -27.00
N ILE A 153 -4.92 -0.52 -27.70
CA ILE A 153 -5.87 0.60 -27.64
C ILE A 153 -7.19 0.18 -28.27
N ALA A 154 -7.17 -0.43 -29.46
CA ALA A 154 -8.36 -0.94 -30.14
C ALA A 154 -9.12 -1.95 -29.28
N ALA A 155 -8.42 -2.85 -28.59
CA ALA A 155 -9.03 -3.79 -27.65
C ALA A 155 -9.71 -3.09 -26.45
N ALA A 156 -9.15 -1.98 -25.96
CA ALA A 156 -9.78 -1.19 -24.90
C ALA A 156 -11.05 -0.48 -25.43
N VAL A 157 -11.00 0.06 -26.65
CA VAL A 157 -12.15 0.68 -27.33
C VAL A 157 -13.28 -0.34 -27.52
N ALA A 158 -12.95 -1.51 -28.08
CA ALA A 158 -13.90 -2.59 -28.31
C ALA A 158 -14.54 -3.06 -26.99
N GLN A 159 -13.74 -3.25 -25.93
CA GLN A 159 -14.25 -3.59 -24.60
C GLN A 159 -15.19 -2.51 -24.04
N LYS A 160 -14.86 -1.22 -24.22
CA LYS A 160 -15.69 -0.11 -23.75
C LYS A 160 -17.03 -0.05 -24.47
N ASN A 161 -17.03 -0.23 -25.79
CA ASN A 161 -18.22 -0.08 -26.63
C ASN A 161 -19.10 -1.33 -26.68
N LYS A 162 -18.51 -2.54 -26.65
CA LYS A 162 -19.19 -3.82 -26.83
C LYS A 162 -19.19 -4.74 -25.61
N GLY A 163 -18.47 -4.41 -24.54
CA GLY A 163 -18.26 -5.33 -23.41
C GLY A 163 -17.16 -6.35 -23.69
N HIS A 164 -17.00 -7.35 -22.83
CA HIS A 164 -15.97 -8.38 -22.95
C HIS A 164 -16.24 -9.36 -24.08
N GLN A 165 -17.48 -9.41 -24.59
CA GLN A 165 -17.84 -10.20 -25.77
C GLN A 165 -17.07 -9.80 -27.03
N TYR A 166 -16.44 -8.62 -27.06
CA TYR A 166 -15.65 -8.16 -28.21
C TYR A 166 -14.56 -9.16 -28.65
N THR A 167 -14.01 -9.97 -27.74
CA THR A 167 -13.00 -10.98 -28.12
C THR A 167 -13.60 -12.09 -28.98
N VAL A 168 -14.86 -12.43 -28.73
CA VAL A 168 -15.61 -13.40 -29.52
C VAL A 168 -15.92 -12.82 -30.90
N ASP A 169 -16.40 -11.57 -30.95
CA ASP A 169 -16.62 -10.86 -32.22
C ASP A 169 -15.35 -10.81 -33.07
N VAL A 170 -14.21 -10.51 -32.45
CA VAL A 170 -12.91 -10.46 -33.13
C VAL A 170 -12.55 -11.82 -33.70
N ASN A 171 -12.64 -12.89 -32.89
CA ASN A 171 -12.33 -14.25 -33.36
C ASN A 171 -13.17 -14.61 -34.58
N VAL A 172 -14.49 -14.42 -34.51
CA VAL A 172 -15.41 -14.69 -35.63
C VAL A 172 -15.01 -13.87 -36.85
N SER A 173 -14.77 -12.57 -36.70
CA SER A 173 -14.39 -11.69 -37.81
C SER A 173 -13.06 -12.05 -38.46
N THR A 174 -12.16 -12.71 -37.73
CA THR A 174 -10.86 -13.17 -38.24
C THR A 174 -10.87 -14.63 -38.68
N GLY A 175 -12.03 -15.27 -38.77
CA GLY A 175 -12.15 -16.68 -39.16
C GLY A 175 -11.63 -17.67 -38.11
N LEU A 176 -11.50 -17.25 -36.85
CA LEU A 176 -11.09 -18.08 -35.73
C LEU A 176 -12.31 -18.57 -34.94
N SER A 177 -12.18 -19.75 -34.33
CA SER A 177 -13.23 -20.26 -33.44
C SER A 177 -13.45 -19.31 -32.26
N PRO A 178 -14.72 -18.96 -31.95
CA PRO A 178 -15.09 -18.23 -30.73
C PRO A 178 -14.51 -18.84 -29.45
N GLY A 179 -14.37 -20.17 -29.39
CA GLY A 179 -13.96 -20.91 -28.20
C GLY A 179 -15.03 -20.91 -27.10
N ILE A 180 -15.38 -22.09 -26.58
CA ILE A 180 -16.40 -22.23 -25.52
C ILE A 180 -15.95 -21.50 -24.24
N TYR A 181 -14.68 -21.63 -23.87
CA TYR A 181 -14.13 -20.97 -22.67
C TYR A 181 -14.05 -19.45 -22.80
N THR A 182 -13.69 -18.93 -23.97
CA THR A 182 -13.66 -17.48 -24.23
C THR A 182 -15.05 -16.87 -24.09
N GLN A 183 -16.08 -17.52 -24.65
CA GLN A 183 -17.46 -17.07 -24.56
C GLN A 183 -17.97 -17.09 -23.11
N LYS A 184 -17.72 -18.18 -22.38
CA LYS A 184 -18.08 -18.29 -20.95
C LYS A 184 -17.40 -17.18 -20.14
N LEU A 185 -16.09 -16.99 -20.33
CA LEU A 185 -15.32 -15.97 -19.60
C LEU A 185 -15.80 -14.55 -19.94
N ALA A 186 -16.06 -14.24 -21.20
CA ALA A 186 -16.58 -12.95 -21.62
C ALA A 186 -17.94 -12.65 -20.94
N THR A 187 -18.85 -13.61 -20.97
CA THR A 187 -20.18 -13.52 -20.33
C THR A 187 -20.05 -13.27 -18.83
N LEU A 188 -19.20 -14.03 -18.14
CA LEU A 188 -18.94 -13.86 -16.71
C LEU A 188 -18.38 -12.47 -16.38
N ARG A 189 -17.44 -11.97 -17.18
CA ARG A 189 -16.83 -10.65 -16.95
C ARG A 189 -17.80 -9.50 -17.20
N ASP A 190 -18.69 -9.64 -18.19
CA ASP A 190 -19.76 -8.69 -18.42
C ASP A 190 -20.81 -8.71 -17.31
N LEU A 191 -21.18 -9.89 -16.79
CA LEU A 191 -22.04 -10.01 -15.62
C LEU A 191 -21.43 -9.33 -14.38
N GLN A 192 -20.15 -9.57 -14.11
CA GLN A 192 -19.42 -8.90 -13.02
C GLN A 192 -19.34 -7.38 -13.22
N ALA A 193 -19.15 -6.92 -14.46
CA ALA A 193 -19.15 -5.49 -14.77
C ALA A 193 -20.52 -4.85 -14.54
N ARG A 194 -21.62 -5.53 -14.93
CA ARG A 194 -23.00 -5.10 -14.66
C ARG A 194 -23.27 -5.02 -13.16
N LYS A 195 -22.94 -6.07 -12.40
CA LYS A 195 -23.10 -6.09 -10.93
C LYS A 195 -22.35 -4.93 -10.26
N ARG A 196 -21.09 -4.69 -10.64
CA ARG A 196 -20.31 -3.55 -10.11
C ARG A 196 -20.92 -2.20 -10.43
N ARG A 197 -21.46 -2.01 -11.65
CA ARG A 197 -22.15 -0.76 -12.03
C ARG A 197 -23.43 -0.56 -11.21
N ALA A 198 -24.26 -1.60 -11.07
CA ALA A 198 -25.48 -1.56 -10.28
C ALA A 198 -25.22 -1.19 -8.81
N VAL A 199 -24.19 -1.81 -8.20
CA VAL A 199 -23.75 -1.44 -6.84
C VAL A 199 -23.26 0.00 -6.80
N ALA A 200 -22.44 0.44 -7.76
CA ALA A 200 -21.85 1.78 -7.78
C ALA A 200 -22.89 2.92 -7.98
N THR A 201 -24.08 2.61 -8.48
CA THR A 201 -25.20 3.55 -8.65
C THR A 201 -26.09 3.67 -7.41
N THR A 202 -26.01 2.71 -6.46
CA THR A 202 -26.81 2.75 -5.22
C THR A 202 -26.52 4.00 -4.37
N LYS A 203 -27.53 4.45 -3.60
CA LYS A 203 -27.40 5.57 -2.66
C LYS A 203 -26.28 5.31 -1.64
N ALA A 204 -26.23 4.11 -1.06
CA ALA A 204 -25.20 3.70 -0.11
C ALA A 204 -23.78 3.79 -0.70
N ALA A 205 -23.56 3.30 -1.93
CA ALA A 205 -22.25 3.39 -2.57
C ALA A 205 -21.86 4.84 -2.93
N LYS A 206 -22.83 5.67 -3.33
CA LYS A 206 -22.61 7.11 -3.58
C LYS A 206 -22.25 7.84 -2.29
N LEU A 207 -22.99 7.63 -1.20
CA LEU A 207 -22.70 8.21 0.12
C LEU A 207 -21.32 7.79 0.62
N ARG A 208 -21.01 6.49 0.61
CA ARG A 208 -19.68 5.98 0.98
C ARG A 208 -18.56 6.63 0.16
N ARG A 209 -18.76 6.85 -1.15
CA ARG A 209 -17.80 7.55 -2.00
C ARG A 209 -17.62 9.00 -1.59
N ILE A 210 -18.69 9.71 -1.27
CA ILE A 210 -18.65 11.09 -0.78
C ILE A 210 -17.92 11.15 0.57
N THR A 211 -18.23 10.26 1.51
CA THR A 211 -17.54 10.15 2.80
C THR A 211 -16.05 9.88 2.61
N LEU A 212 -15.67 8.91 1.76
CA LEU A 212 -14.27 8.62 1.45
C LEU A 212 -13.56 9.80 0.76
N LYS A 213 -14.27 10.56 -0.10
CA LYS A 213 -13.73 11.76 -0.73
C LYS A 213 -13.57 12.89 0.29
N SER A 214 -14.52 13.07 1.20
CA SER A 214 -14.43 14.03 2.32
C SER A 214 -13.24 13.69 3.22
N ASN A 215 -13.08 12.42 3.60
CA ASN A 215 -11.96 11.96 4.42
C ASN A 215 -10.61 12.10 3.71
N ARG A 216 -10.58 11.97 2.37
CA ARG A 216 -9.38 12.27 1.57
C ARG A 216 -9.12 13.76 1.48
N ASN A 217 -10.17 14.56 1.27
CA ASN A 217 -10.07 16.01 1.18
C ASN A 217 -9.64 16.61 2.52
N GLN A 218 -10.16 16.16 3.66
CA GLN A 218 -9.66 16.49 5.00
C GLN A 218 -8.18 16.11 5.18
N LYS A 219 -7.71 15.01 4.56
CA LYS A 219 -6.28 14.63 4.56
C LYS A 219 -5.40 15.45 3.61
N THR A 220 -5.97 16.12 2.61
CA THR A 220 -5.27 17.03 1.67
C THR A 220 -5.48 18.51 1.97
N SER A 221 -6.51 18.86 2.75
CA SER A 221 -6.80 20.19 3.29
C SER A 221 -6.23 20.40 4.68
N ALA A 222 -5.42 19.45 5.19
CA ALA A 222 -4.27 19.78 6.02
C ALA A 222 -3.28 20.61 5.16
N SER A 223 -3.77 21.79 4.78
CA SER A 223 -3.02 22.94 4.32
C SER A 223 -2.08 23.34 5.45
N LEU A 224 -1.07 24.13 5.12
CA LEU A 224 -0.03 24.70 5.97
C LEU A 224 -0.47 25.15 7.39
N CYS A 225 -1.77 25.39 7.60
CA CYS A 225 -2.41 25.87 8.82
C CYS A 225 -2.50 24.86 10.00
N ASP A 226 -2.26 23.56 9.80
CA ASP A 226 -2.30 22.57 10.89
C ASP A 226 -0.93 22.24 11.51
N LEU A 227 0.17 22.82 10.99
CA LEU A 227 1.46 22.77 11.67
C LEU A 227 1.40 23.76 12.83
N LYS A 228 1.18 23.27 14.05
CA LYS A 228 1.49 24.07 15.24
C LYS A 228 2.96 24.49 15.13
N GLU A 229 3.29 25.75 15.39
CA GLU A 229 4.68 26.13 15.57
C GLU A 229 5.17 25.45 16.85
N GLU A 230 5.87 24.32 16.68
CA GLU A 230 6.65 23.71 17.76
C GLU A 230 8.04 24.32 17.70
N ASP A 231 8.40 25.06 18.74
CA ASP A 231 9.71 25.67 18.88
C ASP A 231 10.70 24.60 19.35
N ILE A 232 11.28 23.88 18.39
CA ILE A 232 12.25 22.82 18.66
C ILE A 232 13.66 23.41 18.57
N ASN A 233 14.39 23.35 19.69
CA ASN A 233 15.77 23.83 19.77
C ASN A 233 16.82 22.73 19.53
N GLU A 234 16.45 21.46 19.60
CA GLU A 234 17.39 20.34 19.53
C GLU A 234 16.96 19.28 18.52
N ILE A 235 17.94 18.69 17.83
CA ILE A 235 17.72 17.54 16.96
C ILE A 235 18.09 16.29 17.78
N PRO A 236 17.16 15.33 17.98
CA PRO A 236 17.44 14.17 18.81
C PRO A 236 18.60 13.37 18.20
N PRO A 237 19.46 12.74 19.02
CA PRO A 237 20.55 11.94 18.50
C PRO A 237 20.04 10.69 17.76
N PRO A 238 20.84 10.15 16.82
CA PRO A 238 20.53 8.87 16.18
C PRO A 238 20.46 7.75 17.23
N SER A 239 19.47 6.86 17.11
CA SER A 239 19.39 5.66 17.96
C SER A 239 20.05 4.48 17.27
N SER A 240 21.14 3.97 17.83
CA SER A 240 21.81 2.75 17.34
C SER A 240 20.98 1.52 17.68
N LYS A 241 20.87 0.59 16.72
CA LYS A 241 20.29 -0.72 16.98
C LYS A 241 21.24 -1.49 17.91
N PRO A 242 20.75 -2.04 19.03
CA PRO A 242 21.60 -2.83 19.91
C PRO A 242 22.09 -4.08 19.18
N GLU A 243 23.29 -4.53 19.52
CA GLU A 243 23.82 -5.80 19.03
C GLU A 243 22.95 -6.94 19.54
N ASN A 244 22.64 -7.88 18.64
CA ASN A 244 21.84 -9.03 19.00
C ASN A 244 22.77 -10.12 19.54
N ASN A 245 23.15 -9.98 20.81
CA ASN A 245 24.07 -10.92 21.45
C ASN A 245 23.33 -12.22 21.78
N ALA A 246 23.34 -13.15 20.82
CA ALA A 246 22.91 -14.53 21.06
C ALA A 246 23.80 -15.26 22.08
N MET A 247 24.94 -14.67 22.46
CA MET A 247 25.81 -15.12 23.56
C MET A 247 25.08 -15.25 24.89
N CYS A 248 23.99 -14.49 25.13
CA CYS A 248 23.19 -14.68 26.35
C CYS A 248 22.55 -16.07 26.48
N LEU A 249 22.44 -16.84 25.38
CA LEU A 249 22.00 -18.25 25.41
C LEU A 249 23.16 -19.23 25.67
N GLU A 250 24.42 -18.79 25.58
CA GLU A 250 25.62 -19.59 25.87
C GLU A 250 26.05 -19.50 27.34
N ASP A 251 25.93 -18.30 27.92
CA ASP A 251 26.30 -18.04 29.33
C ASP A 251 25.19 -18.41 30.34
N ALA A 252 23.96 -18.63 29.85
CA ALA A 252 22.84 -19.08 30.68
C ALA A 252 22.91 -20.60 30.84
N THR A 253 23.53 -21.07 31.92
CA THR A 253 23.65 -22.51 32.24
C THR A 253 22.30 -23.24 32.28
N GLU A 254 21.20 -22.55 32.61
CA GLU A 254 19.82 -23.00 32.38
C GLU A 254 18.90 -21.79 32.13
N TYR A 255 18.01 -21.87 31.14
CA TYR A 255 16.91 -20.93 30.92
C TYR A 255 15.60 -21.70 30.70
N THR A 256 14.50 -21.03 31.01
CA THR A 256 13.17 -21.60 30.88
C THR A 256 12.57 -21.23 29.52
N GLN A 257 12.18 -22.24 28.74
CA GLN A 257 11.45 -22.06 27.49
C GLN A 257 9.96 -21.87 27.77
N ILE A 258 9.41 -20.75 27.34
CA ILE A 258 7.99 -20.44 27.48
C ILE A 258 7.42 -20.12 26.11
N TYR A 259 6.39 -20.84 25.69
CA TYR A 259 5.73 -20.60 24.41
C TYR A 259 4.54 -19.69 24.65
N PHE A 260 4.38 -18.65 23.85
CA PHE A 260 3.30 -17.68 24.03
C PHE A 260 2.68 -17.27 22.69
N ASP A 261 1.42 -16.87 22.75
CA ASP A 261 0.65 -16.39 21.62
C ASP A 261 -0.39 -15.35 22.09
N ILE A 262 -0.76 -14.44 21.19
CA ILE A 262 -1.70 -13.35 21.45
C ILE A 262 -2.73 -13.29 20.32
N GLU A 263 -4.01 -13.37 20.70
CA GLU A 263 -5.08 -12.88 19.83
C GLU A 263 -5.32 -11.40 20.06
N ALA A 264 -5.62 -10.68 18.98
CA ALA A 264 -5.83 -9.23 19.04
C ALA A 264 -6.95 -8.74 18.12
N THR A 265 -7.41 -7.51 18.36
CA THR A 265 -8.54 -6.90 17.62
C THR A 265 -8.29 -6.66 16.13
N GLY A 266 -7.05 -6.80 15.66
CA GLY A 266 -6.66 -6.65 14.26
C GLY A 266 -5.16 -6.63 14.03
N LEU A 267 -4.73 -6.36 12.80
CA LEU A 267 -3.32 -6.50 12.38
C LEU A 267 -2.41 -5.29 12.75
N SER A 268 -2.90 -4.27 13.44
CA SER A 268 -2.06 -3.15 13.89
C SER A 268 -1.10 -3.58 14.99
N ARG A 269 0.07 -2.94 15.09
CA ARG A 269 1.00 -3.13 16.23
C ARG A 269 0.56 -2.42 17.50
N THR A 270 -0.50 -1.62 17.40
CA THR A 270 -1.19 -0.95 18.49
C THR A 270 -2.57 -1.57 18.75
N SER A 271 -2.83 -2.77 18.19
CA SER A 271 -4.09 -3.48 18.45
C SER A 271 -4.21 -3.85 19.92
N HIS A 272 -5.44 -4.06 20.38
CA HIS A 272 -5.71 -4.50 21.74
C HIS A 272 -5.67 -6.02 21.81
N ILE A 273 -5.07 -6.56 22.88
CA ILE A 273 -5.05 -7.98 23.19
C ILE A 273 -6.48 -8.41 23.55
N THR A 274 -6.94 -9.53 22.98
CA THR A 274 -8.23 -10.17 23.28
C THR A 274 -8.06 -11.52 23.95
N GLN A 275 -6.96 -12.22 23.70
CA GLN A 275 -6.55 -13.42 24.42
C GLN A 275 -5.03 -13.43 24.56
N LEU A 276 -4.51 -13.88 25.69
CA LEU A 276 -3.09 -14.07 25.94
C LEU A 276 -2.88 -15.44 26.57
N SER A 277 -2.08 -16.27 25.91
CA SER A 277 -1.77 -17.61 26.38
C SER A 277 -0.26 -17.83 26.45
N ALA A 278 0.16 -18.65 27.39
CA ALA A 278 1.51 -19.17 27.47
C ALA A 278 1.58 -20.55 28.12
N ILE A 279 2.54 -21.37 27.70
CA ILE A 279 2.74 -22.71 28.22
C ILE A 279 4.23 -22.98 28.49
N ARG A 280 4.50 -23.71 29.58
CA ARG A 280 5.81 -24.20 29.97
C ARG A 280 5.66 -25.62 30.49
N GLY A 281 6.13 -26.60 29.71
CA GLY A 281 5.97 -28.00 30.10
C GLY A 281 4.48 -28.34 30.12
N GLU A 282 3.97 -28.71 31.29
CA GLU A 282 2.55 -28.99 31.52
C GLU A 282 1.79 -27.80 32.11
N GLU A 283 2.48 -26.77 32.60
CA GLU A 283 1.85 -25.59 33.17
C GLU A 283 1.39 -24.63 32.06
N MET A 284 0.10 -24.26 32.08
CA MET A 284 -0.50 -23.36 31.12
C MET A 284 -1.12 -22.14 31.80
N PHE A 285 -0.97 -20.99 31.16
CA PHE A 285 -1.67 -19.75 31.43
C PHE A 285 -2.47 -19.37 30.19
N SER A 286 -3.75 -19.06 30.35
CA SER A 286 -4.63 -18.59 29.27
C SER A 286 -5.64 -17.65 29.88
N THR A 287 -5.80 -16.46 29.30
CA THR A 287 -6.84 -15.51 29.73
C THR A 287 -7.40 -14.75 28.54
N TYR A 288 -8.70 -14.55 28.56
CA TYR A 288 -9.34 -13.54 27.72
C TYR A 288 -9.21 -12.16 28.35
N VAL A 289 -9.18 -11.14 27.50
CA VAL A 289 -9.02 -9.74 27.90
C VAL A 289 -10.14 -8.90 27.31
N LEU A 290 -10.77 -8.10 28.18
CA LEU A 290 -11.75 -7.09 27.79
C LEU A 290 -11.04 -5.92 27.11
N GLN A 291 -11.53 -5.58 25.92
CA GLN A 291 -11.08 -4.47 25.11
C GLN A 291 -12.07 -3.30 25.18
N SER A 292 -11.54 -2.09 25.03
CA SER A 292 -12.36 -0.87 24.94
C SER A 292 -12.75 -0.49 23.51
N CYS A 293 -12.39 -1.32 22.53
CA CYS A 293 -12.59 -1.04 21.10
C CYS A 293 -13.19 -2.23 20.34
N GLU A 294 -13.86 -1.96 19.22
CA GLU A 294 -14.42 -3.02 18.38
C GLU A 294 -13.35 -3.99 17.85
N ILE A 295 -13.67 -5.28 17.81
CA ILE A 295 -12.90 -6.28 17.07
C ILE A 295 -13.22 -6.10 15.59
N THR A 296 -12.19 -5.97 14.75
CA THR A 296 -12.43 -5.83 13.30
C THR A 296 -13.11 -7.09 12.76
N SER A 297 -14.04 -6.95 11.81
CA SER A 297 -14.81 -8.10 11.27
C SER A 297 -13.91 -9.24 10.78
N LYS A 298 -12.72 -8.92 10.27
CA LYS A 298 -11.74 -9.91 9.82
C LYS A 298 -11.05 -10.63 10.99
N ALA A 299 -10.76 -9.94 12.09
CA ALA A 299 -10.21 -10.59 13.29
C ALA A 299 -11.26 -11.51 13.90
N ALA A 300 -12.51 -11.05 14.03
CA ALA A 300 -13.62 -11.85 14.54
C ALA A 300 -13.89 -13.12 13.71
N GLU A 301 -13.81 -13.03 12.37
CA GLU A 301 -13.94 -14.18 11.47
C GLU A 301 -12.84 -15.23 11.67
N ILE A 302 -11.63 -14.78 11.99
CA ILE A 302 -10.45 -15.64 12.13
C ILE A 302 -10.40 -16.28 13.52
N THR A 303 -10.59 -15.50 14.58
CA THR A 303 -10.39 -15.95 15.97
C THR A 303 -11.67 -16.48 16.61
N GLY A 304 -12.82 -16.30 15.97
CA GLY A 304 -14.12 -16.61 16.57
C GLY A 304 -14.51 -15.67 17.72
N LEU A 305 -13.71 -14.64 18.02
CA LEU A 305 -13.97 -13.69 19.09
C LEU A 305 -14.86 -12.53 18.63
N THR A 306 -15.94 -12.28 19.37
CA THR A 306 -16.80 -11.12 19.17
C THR A 306 -17.03 -10.38 20.49
N PHE A 307 -17.39 -9.09 20.41
CA PHE A 307 -17.63 -8.25 21.57
C PHE A 307 -18.96 -7.55 21.44
N GLN A 308 -19.86 -7.83 22.36
CA GLN A 308 -21.23 -7.32 22.37
C GLN A 308 -21.65 -7.09 23.82
N ASN A 309 -22.39 -6.01 24.08
CA ASN A 309 -22.95 -5.71 25.42
C ASN A 309 -21.92 -5.80 26.56
N ASN A 310 -20.70 -5.29 26.34
CA ASN A 310 -19.60 -5.31 27.31
C ASN A 310 -19.15 -6.72 27.75
N SER A 311 -19.43 -7.74 26.95
CA SER A 311 -19.02 -9.12 27.16
C SER A 311 -18.28 -9.65 25.93
N LEU A 312 -17.27 -10.48 26.17
CA LEU A 312 -16.51 -11.15 25.12
C LEU A 312 -17.13 -12.53 24.88
N PHE A 313 -17.27 -12.89 23.61
CA PHE A 313 -17.82 -14.18 23.19
C PHE A 313 -16.80 -14.91 22.33
N PHE A 314 -16.62 -16.21 22.58
CA PHE A 314 -15.88 -17.12 21.72
C PHE A 314 -16.89 -18.10 21.11
N HIS A 315 -17.02 -18.11 19.78
CA HIS A 315 -18.02 -18.93 19.07
C HIS A 315 -19.46 -18.81 19.62
N ASN A 316 -19.86 -17.59 19.98
CA ASN A 316 -21.17 -17.22 20.58
C ASN A 316 -21.37 -17.63 22.05
N GLU A 317 -20.37 -18.21 22.71
CA GLU A 317 -20.40 -18.48 24.15
C GLU A 317 -19.68 -17.38 24.92
N ILE A 318 -20.25 -16.93 26.03
CA ILE A 318 -19.64 -15.90 26.88
C ILE A 318 -18.40 -16.48 27.55
N VAL A 319 -17.27 -15.78 27.40
CA VAL A 319 -16.01 -16.16 28.06
C VAL A 319 -15.67 -15.20 29.20
N PRO A 320 -15.24 -15.69 30.37
CA PRO A 320 -14.72 -14.83 31.43
C PRO A 320 -13.49 -14.07 30.95
N ALA A 321 -13.54 -12.74 31.01
CA ALA A 321 -12.47 -11.88 30.53
C ALA A 321 -12.03 -10.89 31.61
N LEU A 322 -10.72 -10.67 31.72
CA LEU A 322 -10.13 -9.72 32.65
C LEU A 322 -9.91 -8.37 31.96
N ASN A 323 -9.81 -7.29 32.74
CA ASN A 323 -9.22 -6.06 32.18
C ASN A 323 -7.74 -6.31 31.83
N ILE A 324 -7.23 -5.56 30.86
CA ILE A 324 -5.86 -5.75 30.32
C ILE A 324 -4.78 -5.73 31.41
N LYS A 325 -4.86 -4.82 32.39
CA LYS A 325 -3.85 -4.70 33.45
C LYS A 325 -3.84 -5.95 34.33
N ALA A 326 -5.00 -6.46 34.71
CA ALA A 326 -5.13 -7.69 35.50
C ALA A 326 -4.67 -8.93 34.71
N GLY A 327 -5.01 -9.02 33.42
CA GLY A 327 -4.54 -10.10 32.54
C GLY A 327 -3.02 -10.13 32.40
N LEU A 328 -2.40 -8.97 32.12
CA LEU A 328 -0.94 -8.82 32.05
C LEU A 328 -0.25 -9.10 33.39
N PHE A 329 -0.85 -8.66 34.51
CA PHE A 329 -0.32 -8.94 35.84
C PHE A 329 -0.25 -10.44 36.11
N LYS A 330 -1.34 -11.18 35.83
CA LYS A 330 -1.34 -12.65 35.99
C LYS A 330 -0.37 -13.34 35.04
N PHE A 331 -0.21 -12.82 33.82
CA PHE A 331 0.80 -13.32 32.88
C PHE A 331 2.22 -13.14 33.44
N ILE A 332 2.54 -11.97 33.97
CA ILE A 332 3.84 -11.71 34.61
C ILE A 332 4.04 -12.64 35.82
N GLN A 333 3.01 -12.86 36.66
CA GLN A 333 3.09 -13.82 37.77
C GLN A 333 3.38 -15.25 37.30
N PHE A 334 2.84 -15.67 36.15
CA PHE A 334 3.17 -16.95 35.54
C PHE A 334 4.66 -17.01 35.14
N LEU A 335 5.20 -15.94 34.55
CA LEU A 335 6.62 -15.85 34.19
C LEU A 335 7.55 -15.79 35.40
N GLU A 336 7.12 -15.16 36.51
CA GLU A 336 7.86 -15.03 37.77
C GLU A 336 8.09 -16.35 38.50
N LYS A 337 7.42 -17.43 38.09
CA LYS A 337 7.72 -18.79 38.58
C LYS A 337 9.12 -19.29 38.17
N SER A 338 9.83 -18.57 37.31
CA SER A 338 11.22 -18.85 36.93
C SER A 338 11.99 -17.55 36.66
N GLU A 339 13.30 -17.56 36.95
CA GLU A 339 14.10 -16.33 36.94
C GLU A 339 14.61 -15.92 35.55
N LYS A 340 14.86 -16.88 34.66
CA LYS A 340 15.50 -16.67 33.35
C LYS A 340 14.62 -17.21 32.23
N ASN A 341 13.77 -16.37 31.65
CA ASN A 341 12.79 -16.79 30.64
C ASN A 341 13.20 -16.42 29.21
N VAL A 342 12.99 -17.35 28.27
CA VAL A 342 13.06 -17.11 26.83
C VAL A 342 11.69 -17.42 26.22
N LEU A 343 11.11 -16.42 25.57
CA LEU A 343 9.74 -16.50 25.04
C LEU A 343 9.75 -16.91 23.56
N PHE A 344 9.08 -18.01 23.24
CA PHE A 344 8.94 -18.55 21.90
C PHE A 344 7.57 -18.17 21.36
N GLY A 345 7.55 -17.50 20.21
CA GLY A 345 6.30 -17.17 19.52
C GLY A 345 6.48 -17.23 18.01
N HIS A 346 5.41 -17.48 17.28
CA HIS A 346 5.47 -17.68 15.85
C HIS A 346 5.26 -16.38 15.09
N ASN A 347 6.30 -15.86 14.41
CA ASN A 347 6.29 -14.51 13.82
C ASN A 347 6.14 -13.38 14.87
N SER A 348 6.47 -13.68 16.13
CA SER A 348 6.25 -12.83 17.30
C SER A 348 7.07 -11.55 17.26
N PHE A 349 8.30 -11.59 16.75
CA PHE A 349 9.15 -10.41 16.62
C PHE A 349 8.46 -9.30 15.81
N ASN A 350 7.70 -9.71 14.78
CA ASN A 350 7.03 -8.76 13.91
C ASN A 350 5.65 -8.36 14.40
N TYR A 351 4.96 -9.13 15.25
CA TYR A 351 3.57 -8.87 15.62
C TYR A 351 3.32 -8.88 17.13
N ASP A 352 3.42 -10.05 17.76
CA ASP A 352 3.08 -10.30 19.16
C ASP A 352 3.92 -9.44 20.10
N CYS A 353 5.24 -9.39 19.89
CA CYS A 353 6.14 -8.60 20.74
C CYS A 353 5.78 -7.10 20.71
N PRO A 354 5.61 -6.43 19.55
CA PRO A 354 5.10 -5.06 19.51
C PRO A 354 3.76 -4.84 20.23
N VAL A 355 2.79 -5.75 20.06
CA VAL A 355 1.46 -5.64 20.67
C VAL A 355 1.56 -5.80 22.19
N LEU A 356 2.31 -6.79 22.66
CA LEU A 356 2.57 -7.05 24.08
C LEU A 356 3.29 -5.88 24.75
N TYR A 357 4.38 -5.39 24.16
CA TYR A 357 5.14 -4.26 24.70
C TYR A 357 4.29 -2.99 24.77
N ASN A 358 3.45 -2.74 23.76
CA ASN A 358 2.50 -1.63 23.79
C ASN A 358 1.49 -1.76 24.94
N ALA A 359 0.95 -2.96 25.18
CA ALA A 359 0.01 -3.19 26.28
C ALA A 359 0.68 -3.05 27.66
N LEU A 360 1.90 -3.57 27.81
CA LEU A 360 2.72 -3.48 29.02
C LEU A 360 3.11 -2.04 29.36
N ASP A 361 3.58 -1.26 28.38
CA ASP A 361 3.96 0.15 28.55
C ASP A 361 2.75 0.98 28.99
N ASN A 362 1.60 0.82 28.32
CA ASN A 362 0.36 1.52 28.68
C ASN A 362 -0.19 1.12 30.07
N CYS A 363 0.20 -0.04 30.60
CA CYS A 363 -0.18 -0.49 31.94
C CYS A 363 0.90 -0.20 33.02
N ASN A 364 2.02 0.43 32.66
CA ASN A 364 3.19 0.63 33.52
C ASN A 364 3.77 -0.69 34.09
N LEU A 365 3.69 -1.78 33.32
CA LEU A 365 4.17 -3.12 33.72
C LEU A 365 5.45 -3.55 32.98
N LEU A 366 5.95 -2.71 32.06
CA LEU A 366 7.08 -3.06 31.20
C LEU A 366 8.36 -3.40 31.97
N SER A 367 8.74 -2.59 32.96
CA SER A 367 9.96 -2.82 33.75
C SER A 367 9.90 -4.13 34.55
N ARG A 368 8.74 -4.44 35.15
CA ARG A 368 8.52 -5.70 35.87
C ARG A 368 8.54 -6.90 34.93
N PHE A 369 7.98 -6.75 33.73
CA PHE A 369 8.05 -7.79 32.71
C PHE A 369 9.52 -8.05 32.31
N GLU A 370 10.30 -7.01 32.01
CA GLU A 370 11.68 -7.16 31.52
C GLU A 370 12.68 -7.72 32.53
N SER A 371 12.36 -7.73 33.83
CA SER A 371 13.27 -8.25 34.87
C SER A 371 13.56 -9.74 34.70
N ASN A 372 12.59 -10.52 34.22
CA ASN A 372 12.70 -11.98 34.16
C ASN A 372 12.85 -12.51 32.72
N ILE A 373 13.00 -11.61 31.75
CA ILE A 373 13.08 -11.95 30.32
C ILE A 373 14.52 -11.78 29.84
N LEU A 374 15.08 -12.84 29.26
CA LEU A 374 16.34 -12.79 28.54
C LEU A 374 16.14 -12.30 27.10
N GLY A 375 15.09 -12.82 26.45
CA GLY A 375 14.74 -12.47 25.09
C GLY A 375 13.67 -13.37 24.51
N PHE A 376 13.60 -13.37 23.17
CA PHE A 376 12.56 -14.02 22.40
C PHE A 376 13.15 -14.86 21.29
N VAL A 377 12.49 -15.95 20.92
CA VAL A 377 12.77 -16.72 19.71
C VAL A 377 11.58 -16.60 18.77
N ASP A 378 11.82 -16.06 17.58
CA ASP A 378 10.82 -16.03 16.52
C ASP A 378 10.83 -17.37 15.77
N THR A 379 9.85 -18.23 16.05
CA THR A 379 9.85 -19.60 15.54
C THR A 379 9.61 -19.65 14.03
N LEU A 380 8.99 -18.63 13.42
CA LEU A 380 8.89 -18.54 11.96
C LEU A 380 10.28 -18.41 11.34
N LYS A 381 11.15 -17.59 11.94
CA LYS A 381 12.53 -17.44 11.48
C LYS A 381 13.34 -18.71 11.76
N LEU A 382 13.13 -19.34 12.92
CA LEU A 382 13.77 -20.60 13.30
C LEU A 382 13.48 -21.71 12.27
N PHE A 383 12.19 -22.00 12.00
CA PHE A 383 11.81 -23.07 11.08
C PHE A 383 12.26 -22.80 9.64
N LYS A 384 12.30 -21.54 9.20
CA LYS A 384 12.89 -21.18 7.89
C LYS A 384 14.37 -21.50 7.78
N ASN A 385 15.12 -21.35 8.87
CA ASN A 385 16.54 -21.64 8.90
C ASN A 385 16.79 -23.16 8.98
N VAL A 386 16.00 -23.89 9.79
CA VAL A 386 16.18 -25.34 10.01
C VAL A 386 15.63 -26.17 8.85
N TYR A 387 14.49 -25.80 8.29
CA TYR A 387 13.83 -26.51 7.20
C TYR A 387 13.62 -25.57 6.00
N PRO A 388 14.66 -25.23 5.24
CA PRO A 388 14.52 -24.34 4.08
C PRO A 388 13.70 -24.99 2.95
N GLY A 389 12.95 -24.19 2.20
CA GLY A 389 12.27 -24.63 0.97
C GLY A 389 10.85 -25.21 1.14
N LEU A 390 10.24 -25.15 2.33
CA LEU A 390 8.85 -25.57 2.52
C LEU A 390 7.89 -24.62 1.78
N HIS A 391 6.77 -25.17 1.30
CA HIS A 391 5.75 -24.41 0.57
C HIS A 391 5.08 -23.33 1.44
N SER A 392 4.91 -23.58 2.74
CA SER A 392 4.37 -22.63 3.71
C SER A 392 5.05 -22.80 5.05
N TYR A 393 5.14 -21.71 5.79
CA TYR A 393 5.66 -21.67 7.15
C TYR A 393 4.64 -21.12 8.15
N SER A 394 3.34 -21.09 7.82
CA SER A 394 2.34 -20.85 8.86
C SER A 394 2.39 -21.98 9.89
N GLN A 395 2.21 -21.68 11.18
CA GLN A 395 2.29 -22.66 12.25
C GLN A 395 1.42 -23.90 12.00
N SER A 396 0.16 -23.71 11.65
CA SER A 396 -0.77 -24.81 11.29
C SER A 396 -0.24 -25.69 10.15
N LYS A 397 0.40 -25.09 9.15
CA LYS A 397 0.95 -25.85 8.02
C LYS A 397 2.28 -26.52 8.36
N LEU A 398 3.07 -25.95 9.27
CA LEU A 398 4.26 -26.60 9.81
C LEU A 398 3.88 -27.82 10.65
N CYS A 399 2.87 -27.70 11.52
CA CYS A 399 2.32 -28.81 12.29
C CYS A 399 1.85 -29.93 11.36
N LEU A 400 1.05 -29.61 10.34
CA LEU A 400 0.61 -30.60 9.37
C LEU A 400 1.79 -31.23 8.59
N THR A 401 2.74 -30.43 8.12
CA THR A 401 3.80 -30.94 7.23
C THR A 401 4.88 -31.73 7.98
N LEU A 402 5.20 -31.33 9.22
CA LEU A 402 6.31 -31.91 9.98
C LEU A 402 5.85 -32.92 11.04
N LEU A 403 4.61 -32.80 11.53
CA LEU A 403 4.06 -33.62 12.62
C LEU A 403 2.77 -34.37 12.24
N ASP A 404 2.26 -34.20 11.02
CA ASP A 404 1.05 -34.85 10.52
C ASP A 404 -0.19 -34.67 11.43
N PHE A 405 -0.33 -33.49 12.04
CA PHE A 405 -1.51 -33.14 12.82
C PHE A 405 -2.04 -31.73 12.52
N THR A 406 -3.33 -31.55 12.77
CA THR A 406 -4.05 -30.27 12.69
C THR A 406 -4.64 -29.93 14.06
N TYR A 407 -4.90 -28.65 14.29
CA TYR A 407 -5.53 -28.13 15.50
C TYR A 407 -6.38 -26.89 15.15
N GLY A 408 -7.19 -26.40 16.10
CA GLY A 408 -7.96 -25.17 16.00
C GLY A 408 -7.05 -23.95 16.09
N ALA A 409 -6.36 -23.65 14.98
CA ALA A 409 -5.57 -22.44 14.85
C ALA A 409 -6.44 -21.19 15.03
N HIS A 410 -5.82 -20.10 15.52
CA HIS A 410 -6.49 -18.84 15.87
C HIS A 410 -7.25 -18.91 17.20
N ASN A 411 -6.76 -19.75 18.10
CA ASN A 411 -7.04 -19.73 19.51
C ASN A 411 -5.68 -19.79 20.22
N ALA A 412 -5.35 -18.75 21.00
CA ALA A 412 -4.00 -18.62 21.56
C ALA A 412 -3.61 -19.81 22.44
N GLU A 413 -4.56 -20.49 23.09
CA GLU A 413 -4.29 -21.68 23.91
C GLU A 413 -3.89 -22.90 23.06
N GLU A 414 -4.62 -23.15 21.97
CA GLU A 414 -4.30 -24.22 21.04
C GLU A 414 -3.00 -23.92 20.28
N ASP A 415 -2.78 -22.66 19.91
CA ASP A 415 -1.58 -22.20 19.22
C ASP A 415 -0.32 -22.39 20.07
N VAL A 416 -0.33 -22.05 21.37
CA VAL A 416 0.86 -22.29 22.22
C VAL A 416 1.12 -23.77 22.46
N THR A 417 0.07 -24.58 22.59
CA THR A 417 0.17 -26.03 22.77
C THR A 417 0.78 -26.70 21.54
N ALA A 418 0.27 -26.36 20.35
CA ALA A 418 0.78 -26.84 19.08
C ALA A 418 2.23 -26.36 18.85
N LEU A 419 2.56 -25.11 19.18
CA LEU A 419 3.90 -24.57 19.03
C LEU A 419 4.92 -25.26 19.94
N GLN A 420 4.56 -25.49 21.21
CA GLN A 420 5.43 -26.23 22.14
C GLN A 420 5.72 -27.63 21.62
N LYS A 421 4.71 -28.36 21.16
CA LYS A 421 4.86 -29.69 20.57
C LYS A 421 5.77 -29.64 19.34
N LEU A 422 5.52 -28.71 18.43
CA LEU A 422 6.28 -28.52 17.21
C LEU A 422 7.77 -28.26 17.47
N VAL A 423 8.09 -27.36 18.40
CA VAL A 423 9.49 -27.05 18.72
C VAL A 423 10.17 -28.21 19.44
N LYS A 424 9.52 -28.83 20.45
CA LYS A 424 10.10 -29.97 21.19
C LYS A 424 10.43 -31.16 20.28
N GLU A 425 9.57 -31.46 19.30
CA GLU A 425 9.75 -32.63 18.44
C GLU A 425 10.65 -32.39 17.22
N LYS A 426 10.87 -31.13 16.80
CA LYS A 426 11.59 -30.82 15.54
C LYS A 426 12.83 -29.96 15.71
N ILE A 427 13.06 -29.39 16.89
CA ILE A 427 14.24 -28.57 17.16
C ILE A 427 15.06 -29.27 18.25
N HIS A 428 16.21 -29.80 17.85
CA HIS A 428 17.04 -30.64 18.73
C HIS A 428 18.37 -29.98 19.15
N ASN A 429 18.72 -28.82 18.58
CA ASN A 429 20.01 -28.16 18.85
C ASN A 429 19.85 -26.67 19.21
N THR A 430 20.45 -26.26 20.32
CA THR A 430 20.48 -24.87 20.82
C THR A 430 21.15 -23.90 19.86
N CYS A 431 22.10 -24.35 19.05
CA CYS A 431 22.72 -23.56 17.98
C CYS A 431 21.70 -23.06 16.94
N GLN A 432 20.67 -23.87 16.64
CA GLN A 432 19.62 -23.49 15.69
C GLN A 432 18.81 -22.30 16.23
N MET A 433 18.52 -22.29 17.53
CA MET A 433 17.73 -21.25 18.18
C MET A 433 18.42 -19.89 18.20
N LYS A 434 19.75 -19.84 18.31
CA LYS A 434 20.55 -18.59 18.28
C LYS A 434 20.27 -17.74 17.04
N THR A 435 20.08 -18.39 15.89
CA THR A 435 19.86 -17.71 14.61
C THR A 435 18.50 -17.00 14.50
N ALA A 436 17.59 -17.30 15.43
CA ALA A 436 16.23 -16.75 15.50
C ALA A 436 15.94 -16.06 16.85
N PHE A 437 16.96 -15.95 17.71
CA PHE A 437 16.87 -15.27 19.00
C PHE A 437 16.99 -13.76 18.84
N TYR A 438 16.25 -13.02 19.67
CA TYR A 438 16.32 -11.58 19.82
C TYR A 438 16.39 -11.25 21.31
N SER A 439 17.43 -10.52 21.73
CA SER A 439 17.51 -10.06 23.13
C SER A 439 16.36 -9.12 23.48
N LYS A 440 15.99 -9.03 24.77
CA LYS A 440 14.97 -8.06 25.22
C LYS A 440 15.27 -6.63 24.76
N ASN A 441 16.55 -6.23 24.74
CA ASN A 441 16.99 -4.92 24.29
C ASN A 441 16.71 -4.69 22.80
N CYS A 442 16.82 -5.72 21.95
CA CYS A 442 16.45 -5.62 20.54
C CYS A 442 14.94 -5.40 20.36
N ILE A 443 14.11 -6.08 21.15
CA ILE A 443 12.65 -5.92 21.13
C ILE A 443 12.26 -4.52 21.63
N LEU A 444 12.83 -4.09 22.75
CA LEU A 444 12.61 -2.76 23.32
C LEU A 444 13.00 -1.66 22.33
N TYR A 445 14.15 -1.81 21.65
CA TYR A 445 14.57 -0.90 20.60
C TYR A 445 13.54 -0.85 19.46
N GLN A 446 13.07 -1.99 18.97
CA GLN A 446 12.06 -2.06 17.92
C GLN A 446 10.74 -1.38 18.35
N TYR A 447 10.28 -1.65 19.57
CA TYR A 447 9.10 -1.02 20.14
C TYR A 447 9.28 0.51 20.22
N SER A 448 10.43 0.98 20.70
CA SER A 448 10.76 2.42 20.76
C SER A 448 10.71 3.08 19.38
N CYS A 449 11.19 2.41 18.34
CA CYS A 449 11.10 2.90 16.95
C CYS A 449 9.65 2.97 16.46
N LEU A 450 8.78 2.04 16.86
CA LEU A 450 7.35 2.08 16.52
C LEU A 450 6.63 3.23 17.24
N LYS A 451 6.97 3.51 18.51
CA LYS A 451 6.46 4.66 19.26
C LYS A 451 6.84 5.98 18.58
N LYS A 452 8.13 6.14 18.24
CA LYS A 452 8.65 7.28 17.45
C LYS A 452 7.96 7.41 16.10
N LEU A 453 7.72 6.29 15.39
CA LEU A 453 6.97 6.30 14.13
C LEU A 453 5.58 6.90 14.31
N HIS A 454 4.83 6.46 15.31
CA HIS A 454 3.47 6.93 15.55
C HIS A 454 3.43 8.43 15.89
N GLN A 455 4.38 8.89 16.72
CA GLN A 455 4.51 10.29 17.12
C GLN A 455 4.93 11.20 15.96
N ASN A 456 5.93 10.79 15.18
CA ASN A 456 6.59 11.68 14.22
C ASN A 456 6.00 11.66 12.81
N LEU A 457 5.47 10.52 12.35
CA LEU A 457 4.96 10.38 10.99
C LEU A 457 3.83 11.36 10.62
N PRO A 458 2.90 11.74 11.52
CA PRO A 458 1.87 12.73 11.22
C PRO A 458 2.43 14.06 10.70
N SER A 459 3.52 14.56 11.29
CA SER A 459 4.17 15.82 10.87
C SER A 459 4.74 15.74 9.44
N LEU A 460 5.14 14.56 8.99
CA LEU A 460 5.76 14.34 7.68
C LEU A 460 4.73 14.19 6.56
N LYS A 461 3.42 14.20 6.86
CA LYS A 461 2.36 14.06 5.85
C LYS A 461 2.44 15.11 4.75
N LEU A 462 2.85 16.34 5.09
CA LEU A 462 3.02 17.41 4.11
C LEU A 462 4.00 16.99 3.01
N LEU A 463 5.20 16.53 3.38
CA LEU A 463 6.24 16.06 2.46
C LEU A 463 5.81 14.84 1.63
N ILE A 464 4.96 13.97 2.19
CA ILE A 464 4.40 12.82 1.48
C ILE A 464 3.36 13.28 0.44
N ASN A 465 2.45 14.17 0.85
CA ASN A 465 1.34 14.64 0.03
C ASN A 465 1.83 15.49 -1.14
N THR A 466 2.85 16.31 -0.92
CA THR A 466 3.55 17.10 -1.95
C THR A 466 4.52 16.26 -2.79
N LYS A 467 4.65 14.97 -2.49
CA LYS A 467 5.51 14.00 -3.19
C LYS A 467 7.01 14.34 -3.16
N VAL A 468 7.45 15.08 -2.14
CA VAL A 468 8.87 15.34 -1.87
C VAL A 468 9.55 14.04 -1.44
N ILE A 469 8.88 13.26 -0.59
CA ILE A 469 9.39 11.96 -0.14
C ILE A 469 8.32 10.87 -0.25
N THR A 470 8.77 9.63 -0.34
CA THR A 470 7.88 8.46 -0.29
C THR A 470 7.45 8.15 1.14
N LEU A 471 6.34 7.41 1.32
CA LEU A 471 5.95 6.88 2.64
C LEU A 471 7.06 6.04 3.29
N ARG A 472 7.86 5.31 2.49
CA ARG A 472 9.00 4.53 2.99
C ARG A 472 10.07 5.42 3.60
N THR A 473 10.42 6.50 2.92
CA THR A 473 11.38 7.50 3.40
C THR A 473 10.85 8.20 4.65
N ALA A 474 9.58 8.64 4.65
CA ALA A 474 8.97 9.25 5.83
C ALA A 474 8.93 8.30 7.03
N THR A 475 8.68 7.00 6.80
CA THR A 475 8.74 5.98 7.86
C THR A 475 10.15 5.85 8.44
N ALA A 476 11.19 5.91 7.60
CA ALA A 476 12.58 5.87 8.08
C ALA A 476 12.94 7.11 8.90
N ILE A 477 12.54 8.31 8.45
CA ILE A 477 12.70 9.57 9.19
C ILE A 477 11.99 9.48 10.54
N ALA A 478 10.70 9.10 10.56
CA ALA A 478 9.92 9.02 11.78
C ALA A 478 10.47 8.01 12.79
N LYS A 479 10.87 6.82 12.34
CA LYS A 479 11.48 5.77 13.19
C LYS A 479 12.82 6.20 13.79
N SER A 480 13.57 7.07 13.11
CA SER A 480 14.86 7.58 13.60
C SER A 480 14.73 8.70 14.64
N GLY A 481 13.49 9.01 15.06
CA GLY A 481 13.18 10.09 16.00
C GLY A 481 13.02 11.47 15.35
N LEU A 482 13.21 11.57 14.03
CA LEU A 482 13.08 12.83 13.31
C LEU A 482 11.61 13.08 12.91
N ASN A 483 11.22 14.34 12.88
CA ASN A 483 9.90 14.82 12.49
C ASN A 483 10.09 16.01 11.52
N PHE A 484 9.01 16.61 11.02
CA PHE A 484 9.11 17.72 10.08
C PHE A 484 9.94 18.91 10.61
N TYR A 485 9.74 19.29 11.87
CA TYR A 485 10.40 20.43 12.50
C TYR A 485 11.90 20.19 12.69
N HIS A 486 12.32 18.96 13.02
CA HIS A 486 13.74 18.60 13.04
C HIS A 486 14.41 18.79 11.67
N LEU A 487 13.69 18.49 10.57
CA LEU A 487 14.22 18.72 9.22
C LEU A 487 14.31 20.21 8.91
N LYS A 488 13.26 20.99 9.26
CA LYS A 488 13.24 22.44 9.10
C LYS A 488 14.43 23.07 9.84
N LEU A 489 14.62 22.72 11.12
CA LEU A 489 15.73 23.22 11.95
C LEU A 489 17.10 22.86 11.35
N ALA A 490 17.29 21.62 10.90
CA ALA A 490 18.54 21.21 10.27
C ALA A 490 18.84 22.02 8.99
N PHE A 491 17.80 22.28 8.19
CA PHE A 491 17.92 23.11 7.00
C PHE A 491 18.20 24.57 7.35
N THR A 492 17.50 25.17 8.32
CA THR A 492 17.75 26.54 8.77
C THR A 492 19.18 26.72 9.29
N ARG A 493 19.75 25.71 9.96
CA ARG A 493 21.12 25.78 10.49
C ARG A 493 22.20 25.68 9.44
N ASN A 494 22.05 24.85 8.42
CA ASN A 494 23.14 24.57 7.47
C ASN A 494 22.68 24.14 6.07
N GLY A 495 21.51 24.62 5.63
CA GLY A 495 20.91 24.34 4.33
C GLY A 495 20.87 22.85 3.98
N ILE A 496 21.26 22.54 2.73
CA ILE A 496 21.37 21.15 2.24
C ILE A 496 22.35 20.29 3.03
N SER A 497 23.43 20.89 3.54
CA SER A 497 24.44 20.19 4.35
C SER A 497 23.85 19.72 5.68
N GLY A 498 22.94 20.50 6.29
CA GLY A 498 22.23 20.11 7.50
C GLY A 498 21.34 18.89 7.29
N ILE A 499 20.52 18.88 6.22
CA ILE A 499 19.70 17.71 5.85
C ILE A 499 20.57 16.49 5.54
N LYS A 500 21.64 16.69 4.77
CA LYS A 500 22.59 15.61 4.44
C LYS A 500 23.19 15.01 5.71
N TYR A 501 23.63 15.85 6.64
CA TYR A 501 24.22 15.41 7.90
C TYR A 501 23.25 14.49 8.65
N ILE A 502 22.06 14.97 9.01
CA ILE A 502 21.09 14.17 9.78
C ILE A 502 20.61 12.92 9.04
N PHE A 503 20.55 12.91 7.71
CA PHE A 503 20.14 11.70 6.96
C PHE A 503 21.24 10.65 6.89
N THR A 504 22.51 11.07 6.95
CA THR A 504 23.67 10.21 6.76
C THR A 504 24.45 9.90 8.03
N GLU A 505 24.05 10.47 9.18
CA GLU A 505 24.53 10.10 10.51
C GLU A 505 24.58 8.56 10.67
N LYS A 506 25.66 8.06 11.25
CA LYS A 506 25.84 6.61 11.44
C LYS A 506 24.93 6.09 12.55
N CYS A 507 24.19 5.02 12.26
CA CYS A 507 23.43 4.22 13.21
C CYS A 507 23.94 2.77 13.14
N GLY A 508 25.03 2.50 13.87
CA GLY A 508 25.76 1.23 13.75
C GLY A 508 26.35 1.06 12.35
N SER A 509 26.01 -0.06 11.68
CA SER A 509 26.43 -0.35 10.29
C SER A 509 25.60 0.36 9.21
N SER A 510 24.55 1.07 9.61
CA SER A 510 23.60 1.75 8.70
C SER A 510 23.66 3.28 8.85
N VAL A 511 22.96 4.00 7.98
CA VAL A 511 22.73 5.43 8.13
C VAL A 511 21.36 5.69 8.73
N ARG A 512 21.20 6.83 9.40
CA ARG A 512 19.99 7.24 10.10
C ARG A 512 18.75 7.24 9.21
N VAL A 513 18.87 7.70 7.96
CA VAL A 513 17.74 7.72 6.99
C VAL A 513 18.16 7.20 5.61
N THR A 514 19.05 7.91 4.90
CA THR A 514 19.41 7.58 3.50
C THR A 514 20.67 8.31 3.04
N LYS A 515 21.44 7.67 2.14
CA LYS A 515 22.55 8.31 1.40
C LYS A 515 22.13 8.88 0.03
N SER A 516 20.85 8.80 -0.32
CA SER A 516 20.39 9.21 -1.65
C SER A 516 20.44 10.73 -1.82
N SER A 517 21.35 11.20 -2.67
CA SER A 517 21.46 12.62 -3.03
C SER A 517 20.14 13.19 -3.54
N LYS A 518 19.41 12.44 -4.38
CA LYS A 518 18.11 12.86 -4.93
C LYS A 518 17.08 13.18 -3.84
N ILE A 519 17.03 12.38 -2.77
CA ILE A 519 16.10 12.61 -1.66
C ILE A 519 16.54 13.81 -0.83
N ILE A 520 17.84 13.91 -0.54
CA ILE A 520 18.42 15.04 0.21
C ILE A 520 18.11 16.35 -0.51
N THR A 521 18.44 16.44 -1.81
CA THR A 521 18.14 17.62 -2.64
C THR A 521 16.65 17.91 -2.66
N SER A 522 15.79 16.91 -2.91
CA SER A 522 14.34 17.15 -2.97
C SER A 522 13.77 17.71 -1.67
N VAL A 523 14.26 17.27 -0.50
CA VAL A 523 13.85 17.78 0.81
C VAL A 523 14.37 19.20 1.02
N SER A 524 15.61 19.47 0.64
CA SER A 524 16.20 20.82 0.71
C SER A 524 15.47 21.82 -0.20
N ASP A 525 15.22 21.47 -1.46
CA ASP A 525 14.47 22.29 -2.42
C ASP A 525 13.04 22.61 -1.93
N PHE A 526 12.46 21.73 -1.10
CA PHE A 526 11.15 21.97 -0.50
C PHE A 526 11.24 23.07 0.57
N PHE A 527 12.23 23.02 1.45
CA PHE A 527 12.43 24.03 2.50
C PHE A 527 12.95 25.36 1.96
N GLU A 528 13.68 25.37 0.83
CA GLU A 528 14.10 26.60 0.17
C GLU A 528 12.92 27.39 -0.43
N LYS A 529 11.83 26.70 -0.78
CA LYS A 529 10.62 27.28 -1.38
C LYS A 529 9.52 27.61 -0.37
N MET A 530 9.73 27.26 0.89
CA MET A 530 8.80 27.45 2.00
C MET A 530 9.18 28.72 2.76
#